data_AF-A0AAU3S2F9-F1
#
_entry.id   AF-A0AAU3S2F9-F1
#
_cell.length_a   1.000
_cell.length_b   1.000
_cell.length_c   1.000
_cell.angle_alpha   90.00
_cell.angle_beta   90.00
_cell.angle_gamma   90.00
#
_symmetry.space_group_name_H-M   'P 1'
#
loop_
_entity.id
_entity.type
_entity.pdbx_description
1 polymer ?
#
loop_
_entity_poly.entity_id
_entity_poly.type
_entity_poly.pdbx_seq_one_letter_code
_entity_poly.pdbx_strand_id
1 'polypeptide(L)'
;MTELTTETLRTLPPQDLAALLPAAVQIGEANAVVLRVADPDLIEVYFAGRITAYGTKVLEIQPIADPMVREAALRDAVEALSICRQVAIQAHTDQRRSHSQLLEMIRQYAIARCEDGDICREGLDDFLASFNFMPYETRVRVEYTITGSYEVDPSGEAAAEEDAVKYLQPDLSGLDDVDSETSTYEVSGICVSEV
;
A
#
# COMPACT_ATOMS: atom_id res chain seq x y z
N MET A 1 32.85 36.51 2.60
CA MET A 1 31.67 35.64 2.34
C MET A 1 30.81 36.41 1.37
N THR A 2 30.44 35.81 0.24
CA THR A 2 29.57 36.48 -0.74
C THR A 2 28.16 36.50 -0.16
N GLU A 3 27.60 37.69 0.05
CA GLU A 3 26.23 37.83 0.56
C GLU A 3 25.22 37.72 -0.58
N LEU A 4 24.04 37.18 -0.29
CA LEU A 4 22.98 37.05 -1.29
C LEU A 4 22.34 38.42 -1.56
N THR A 5 22.53 38.92 -2.77
CA THR A 5 21.93 40.16 -3.29
C THR A 5 21.07 39.88 -4.52
N THR A 6 20.23 40.84 -4.92
CA THR A 6 19.44 40.77 -6.16
C THR A 6 20.29 40.47 -7.39
N GLU A 7 21.50 41.02 -7.47
CA GLU A 7 22.41 40.79 -8.58
C GLU A 7 22.91 39.34 -8.57
N THR A 8 23.37 38.83 -7.43
CA THR A 8 23.81 37.44 -7.32
C THR A 8 22.68 36.45 -7.64
N LEU A 9 21.45 36.74 -7.22
CA LEU A 9 20.25 35.92 -7.51
C LEU A 9 19.99 35.76 -9.01
N ARG A 10 20.29 36.79 -9.80
CA ARG A 10 19.99 36.84 -11.24
C ARG A 10 21.15 36.39 -12.12
N THR A 11 22.37 36.39 -11.60
CA THR A 11 23.60 36.20 -12.38
C THR A 11 24.30 34.88 -12.08
N LEU A 12 24.18 34.36 -10.86
CA LEU A 12 24.81 33.10 -10.49
C LEU A 12 24.00 31.91 -11.03
N PRO A 13 24.68 30.83 -11.48
CA PRO A 13 23.99 29.62 -11.84
C PRO A 13 23.36 28.95 -10.60
N PRO A 14 22.31 28.12 -10.77
CA PRO A 14 21.57 27.49 -9.67
C PRO A 14 22.44 26.75 -8.65
N GLN A 15 23.51 26.09 -9.11
CA GLN A 15 24.44 25.34 -8.27
C GLN A 15 25.27 26.23 -7.33
N ASP A 16 25.67 27.42 -7.79
CA ASP A 16 26.45 28.37 -6.99
C ASP A 16 25.52 29.14 -6.04
N LEU A 17 24.29 29.40 -6.48
CA LEU A 17 23.23 29.93 -5.61
C LEU A 17 22.93 28.99 -4.46
N ALA A 18 22.84 27.68 -4.71
CA ALA A 18 22.57 26.70 -3.66
C ALA A 18 23.59 26.73 -2.52
N ALA A 19 24.85 27.10 -2.79
CA ALA A 19 25.89 27.23 -1.76
C ALA A 19 25.71 28.48 -0.86
N LEU A 20 24.93 29.46 -1.32
CA LEU A 20 24.60 30.68 -0.57
C LEU A 20 23.28 30.55 0.21
N LEU A 21 22.57 29.42 0.08
CA LEU A 21 21.26 29.20 0.67
C LEU A 21 21.33 28.18 1.82
N PRO A 22 20.48 28.32 2.86
CA PRO A 22 19.46 29.36 3.04
C PRO A 22 20.06 30.72 3.45
N ALA A 23 19.46 31.81 2.98
CA ALA A 23 19.91 33.18 3.27
C ALA A 23 18.76 34.07 3.75
N ALA A 24 18.97 34.75 4.88
CA ALA A 24 18.07 35.78 5.37
C ALA A 24 18.30 37.09 4.62
N VAL A 25 17.23 37.64 4.07
CA VAL A 25 17.22 38.82 3.19
C VAL A 25 16.04 39.73 3.53
N GLN A 26 16.10 40.96 3.10
CA GLN A 26 15.01 41.93 3.19
C GLN A 26 14.36 42.07 1.81
N ILE A 27 13.03 41.98 1.78
CA ILE A 27 12.19 42.20 0.59
C ILE A 27 11.33 43.43 0.88
N GLY A 28 11.63 44.56 0.25
CA GLY A 28 11.07 45.84 0.64
C GLY A 28 11.44 46.18 2.08
N GLU A 29 10.45 46.34 2.96
CA GLU A 29 10.67 46.63 4.39
C GLU A 29 10.66 45.38 5.28
N ALA A 30 10.32 44.21 4.75
CA ALA A 30 10.06 43.01 5.55
C ALA A 30 11.19 41.97 5.41
N ASN A 31 11.45 41.27 6.51
CA ASN A 31 12.44 40.20 6.56
C ASN A 31 11.90 38.91 5.94
N ALA A 32 12.75 38.22 5.21
CA ALA A 32 12.45 36.99 4.50
C ALA A 32 13.65 36.03 4.57
N VAL A 33 13.44 34.78 4.20
CA VAL A 33 14.52 33.82 4.01
C VAL A 33 14.36 33.14 2.67
N VAL A 34 15.36 33.26 1.81
CA VAL A 34 15.45 32.43 0.60
C VAL A 34 15.94 31.06 1.03
N LEU A 35 15.12 30.03 0.80
CA LEU A 35 15.34 28.69 1.34
C LEU A 35 16.17 27.83 0.38
N ARG A 36 15.76 27.78 -0.89
CA ARG A 36 16.40 26.99 -1.94
C ARG A 36 16.02 27.51 -3.33
N VAL A 37 16.78 27.07 -4.32
CA VAL A 37 16.36 27.10 -5.72
C VAL A 37 15.39 25.95 -5.96
N ALA A 38 14.17 26.26 -6.41
CA ALA A 38 13.17 25.26 -6.75
C ALA A 38 13.25 24.84 -8.23
N ASP A 39 13.55 25.82 -9.08
CA ASP A 39 13.74 25.69 -10.54
C ASP A 39 14.78 26.75 -10.96
N PRO A 40 15.54 26.59 -12.05
CA PRO A 40 16.42 27.61 -12.60
C PRO A 40 15.94 29.07 -12.50
N ASP A 41 14.65 29.33 -12.71
CA ASP A 41 14.05 30.67 -12.61
C ASP A 41 13.20 30.91 -11.35
N LEU A 42 13.06 29.92 -10.45
CA LEU A 42 12.21 29.98 -9.25
C LEU A 42 12.99 29.70 -7.98
N ILE A 43 12.80 30.57 -6.99
CA ILE A 43 13.29 30.36 -5.62
C ILE A 43 12.13 30.21 -4.64
N GLU A 44 12.31 29.34 -3.66
CA GLU A 44 11.42 29.25 -2.52
C GLU A 44 11.83 30.24 -1.45
N VAL A 45 10.87 31.06 -1.02
CA VAL A 45 11.07 32.10 -0.02
C VAL A 45 10.08 31.91 1.11
N TYR A 46 10.60 31.92 2.33
CA TYR A 46 9.79 32.12 3.52
C TYR A 46 9.58 33.62 3.75
N PHE A 47 8.33 34.05 3.72
CA PHE A 47 7.92 35.43 3.89
C PHE A 47 6.56 35.51 4.57
N ALA A 48 6.44 36.34 5.61
CA ALA A 48 5.18 36.58 6.32
C ALA A 48 4.44 35.28 6.75
N GLY A 49 5.18 34.31 7.29
CA GLY A 49 4.61 33.04 7.77
C GLY A 49 4.26 32.03 6.67
N ARG A 50 4.63 32.29 5.41
CA ARG A 50 4.33 31.41 4.27
C ARG A 50 5.59 31.09 3.48
N ILE A 51 5.64 29.87 2.94
CA ILE A 51 6.65 29.48 1.96
C ILE A 51 6.01 29.59 0.58
N THR A 52 6.63 30.35 -0.32
CA THR A 52 6.10 30.59 -1.66
C THR A 52 7.23 30.64 -2.68
N ALA A 53 6.96 30.13 -3.89
CA ALA A 53 7.91 30.22 -5.00
C ALA A 53 7.78 31.57 -5.71
N TYR A 54 8.91 32.24 -5.92
CA TYR A 54 8.99 33.50 -6.64
C TYR A 54 9.97 33.40 -7.81
N GLY A 55 9.67 34.13 -8.89
CA GLY A 55 10.59 34.31 -10.00
C GLY A 55 11.81 35.16 -9.59
N THR A 56 13.02 34.67 -9.88
CA THR A 56 14.28 35.37 -9.58
C THR A 56 14.38 36.76 -10.24
N LYS A 57 13.68 36.96 -11.37
CA LYS A 57 13.65 38.22 -12.12
C LYS A 57 12.77 39.31 -11.50
N VAL A 58 11.77 38.93 -10.71
CA VAL A 58 10.78 39.86 -10.15
C VAL A 58 11.14 40.27 -8.72
N LEU A 59 11.85 39.40 -8.00
CA LEU A 59 12.20 39.66 -6.62
C LEU A 59 13.35 40.68 -6.51
N GLU A 60 13.20 41.63 -5.60
CA GLU A 60 14.26 42.52 -5.14
C GLU A 60 14.59 42.17 -3.69
N ILE A 61 15.84 41.83 -3.45
CA ILE A 61 16.37 41.38 -2.16
C ILE A 61 17.61 42.18 -1.76
N GLN A 62 17.73 42.44 -0.47
CA GLN A 62 18.91 43.02 0.17
C GLN A 62 19.38 42.14 1.32
N PRO A 63 20.70 42.03 1.59
CA PRO A 63 21.18 41.25 2.73
C PRO A 63 20.80 41.94 4.05
N ILE A 64 20.43 41.15 5.06
CA ILE A 64 20.19 41.68 6.41
C ILE A 64 21.54 41.89 7.11
N ALA A 65 21.91 43.15 7.33
CA ALA A 65 23.20 43.52 7.95
C ALA A 65 23.26 43.22 9.45
N ASP A 66 22.14 43.35 10.18
CA ASP A 66 22.07 43.09 11.62
C ASP A 66 22.06 41.57 11.89
N PRO A 67 23.09 41.03 12.57
CA PRO A 67 23.15 39.61 12.90
C PRO A 67 21.97 39.10 13.73
N MET A 68 21.42 39.91 14.64
CA MET A 68 20.29 39.49 15.49
C MET A 68 19.01 39.36 14.66
N VAL A 69 18.76 40.32 13.77
CA VAL A 69 17.60 40.28 12.86
C VAL A 69 17.72 39.11 11.89
N ARG A 70 18.93 38.87 11.38
CA ARG A 70 19.22 37.73 10.50
C ARG A 70 18.97 36.39 11.19
N GLU A 71 19.44 36.23 12.42
CA GLU A 71 19.22 35.00 13.19
C GLU A 71 17.73 34.78 13.52
N ALA A 72 17.01 35.84 13.89
CA ALA A 72 15.57 35.76 14.15
C ALA A 72 14.81 35.30 12.91
N ALA A 73 15.07 35.90 11.73
CA ALA A 73 14.41 35.52 10.48
C ALA A 73 14.69 34.04 10.10
N LEU A 74 15.92 33.57 10.29
CA LEU A 74 16.27 32.17 10.06
C LEU A 74 15.56 31.23 11.04
N ARG A 75 15.44 31.61 12.31
CA ARG A 75 14.74 30.82 13.33
C ARG A 75 13.26 30.67 12.97
N ASP A 76 12.60 31.76 12.60
CA ASP A 76 11.19 31.75 12.20
C ASP A 76 10.97 30.88 10.96
N ALA A 77 11.89 30.95 9.99
CA ALA A 77 11.85 30.10 8.79
C ALA A 77 12.02 28.61 9.12
N VAL A 78 12.93 28.26 10.04
CA VAL A 78 13.13 26.87 10.48
C VAL A 78 11.91 26.35 11.21
N GLU A 79 11.28 27.15 12.07
CA GLU A 79 10.05 26.79 12.76
C GLU A 79 8.93 26.51 11.75
N ALA A 80 8.71 27.42 10.79
CA ALA A 80 7.73 27.24 9.74
C ALA A 80 7.99 25.99 8.88
N LEU A 81 9.26 25.74 8.50
CA LEU A 81 9.64 24.54 7.76
C LEU A 81 9.36 23.26 8.55
N SER A 82 9.58 23.26 9.87
CA SER A 82 9.31 22.10 10.71
C SER A 82 7.81 21.75 10.73
N ILE A 83 6.95 22.77 10.80
CA ILE A 83 5.49 22.62 10.75
C ILE A 83 5.05 22.13 9.37
N CYS A 84 5.51 22.79 8.30
CA CYS A 84 5.17 22.42 6.93
C CYS A 84 5.61 20.99 6.61
N ARG A 85 6.81 20.57 7.06
CA ARG A 85 7.31 19.21 6.88
C ARG A 85 6.40 18.19 7.55
N GLN A 86 5.97 18.46 8.78
CA GLN A 86 5.09 17.54 9.50
C GLN A 86 3.73 17.39 8.80
N VAL A 87 3.16 18.50 8.35
CA VAL A 87 1.90 18.50 7.58
C VAL A 87 2.06 17.71 6.27
N ALA A 88 3.16 17.90 5.55
CA ALA A 88 3.42 17.18 4.30
C ALA A 88 3.58 15.65 4.52
N ILE A 89 4.31 15.24 5.56
CA ILE A 89 4.45 13.83 5.94
C ILE A 89 3.08 13.23 6.29
N GLN A 90 2.28 13.95 7.07
CA GLN A 90 0.95 13.51 7.47
C GLN A 90 0.03 13.37 6.26
N ALA A 91 -0.01 14.38 5.38
CA ALA A 91 -0.81 14.34 4.15
C ALA A 91 -0.43 13.15 3.25
N HIS A 92 0.86 12.89 3.08
CA HIS A 92 1.32 11.74 2.30
C HIS A 92 0.98 10.40 2.95
N THR A 93 1.04 10.32 4.28
CA THR A 93 0.63 9.13 5.04
C THR A 93 -0.86 8.88 4.91
N ASP A 94 -1.67 9.93 5.01
CA ASP A 94 -3.13 9.83 4.88
C ASP A 94 -3.55 9.49 3.45
N GLN A 95 -2.89 10.05 2.43
CA GLN A 95 -3.10 9.67 1.04
C GLN A 95 -2.79 8.18 0.80
N ARG A 96 -1.65 7.69 1.33
CA ARG A 96 -1.29 6.27 1.25
C ARG A 96 -2.33 5.39 1.93
N ARG A 97 -2.78 5.76 3.12
CA ARG A 97 -3.81 5.02 3.87
C ARG A 97 -5.12 4.96 3.08
N SER A 98 -5.58 6.11 2.57
CA SER A 98 -6.80 6.20 1.77
C SER A 98 -6.72 5.36 0.49
N HIS A 99 -5.58 5.39 -0.19
CA HIS A 99 -5.36 4.57 -1.38
C HIS A 99 -5.39 3.07 -1.05
N SER A 100 -4.69 2.64 0.01
CA SER A 100 -4.73 1.24 0.45
C SER A 100 -6.14 0.78 0.85
N GLN A 101 -6.92 1.63 1.51
CA GLN A 101 -8.31 1.34 1.85
C GLN A 101 -9.18 1.18 0.60
N LEU A 102 -9.00 2.04 -0.39
CA LEU A 102 -9.74 1.94 -1.65
C LEU A 102 -9.41 0.64 -2.39
N LEU A 103 -8.14 0.26 -2.45
CA LEU A 103 -7.72 -0.99 -3.07
C LEU A 103 -8.31 -2.21 -2.35
N GLU A 104 -8.34 -2.21 -1.02
CA GLU A 104 -8.98 -3.28 -0.25
C GLU A 104 -10.49 -3.32 -0.50
N MET A 105 -11.16 -2.18 -0.61
CA MET A 105 -12.59 -2.14 -0.97
C MET A 105 -12.86 -2.72 -2.37
N ILE A 106 -12.00 -2.42 -3.35
CA ILE A 106 -12.11 -2.99 -4.70
C ILE A 106 -11.93 -4.51 -4.64
N ARG A 107 -10.95 -5.00 -3.88
CA ARG A 107 -10.72 -6.43 -3.68
C ARG A 107 -11.94 -7.10 -3.07
N GLN A 108 -12.47 -6.57 -1.97
CA GLN A 108 -13.66 -7.09 -1.28
C GLN A 108 -14.89 -7.11 -2.20
N TYR A 109 -15.06 -6.07 -3.02
CA TYR A 109 -16.14 -6.01 -4.00
C TYR A 109 -16.03 -7.13 -5.05
N ALA A 110 -14.83 -7.38 -5.59
CA ALA A 110 -14.61 -8.44 -6.57
C ALA A 110 -14.85 -9.83 -5.95
N ILE A 111 -14.40 -10.05 -4.71
CA ILE A 111 -14.66 -11.28 -3.95
C ILE A 111 -16.17 -11.50 -3.78
N ALA A 112 -16.90 -10.50 -3.29
CA ALA A 112 -18.35 -10.60 -3.10
C ALA A 112 -19.08 -10.93 -4.41
N ARG A 113 -18.67 -10.32 -5.52
CA ARG A 113 -19.21 -10.65 -6.85
C ARG A 113 -18.93 -12.07 -7.30
N CYS A 114 -17.77 -12.63 -6.93
CA CYS A 114 -17.48 -14.03 -7.19
C CYS A 114 -18.33 -14.96 -6.30
N GLU A 115 -18.54 -14.61 -5.03
CA GLU A 115 -19.40 -15.37 -4.10
C GLU A 115 -20.87 -15.36 -4.53
N ASP A 116 -21.35 -14.24 -5.07
CA ASP A 116 -22.70 -14.10 -5.62
C ASP A 116 -22.86 -14.80 -7.00
N GLY A 117 -21.77 -15.30 -7.58
CA GLY A 117 -21.76 -15.98 -8.88
C GLY A 117 -21.79 -15.06 -10.11
N ASP A 118 -21.65 -13.75 -9.92
CA ASP A 118 -21.59 -12.76 -11.01
C ASP A 118 -20.27 -12.84 -11.80
N ILE A 119 -19.20 -13.34 -11.17
CA ILE A 119 -17.87 -13.55 -11.76
C ILE A 119 -17.42 -14.97 -11.40
N CYS A 120 -16.81 -15.69 -12.33
CA CYS A 120 -16.24 -17.01 -12.06
C CYS A 120 -14.93 -16.91 -11.26
N ARG A 121 -14.51 -18.03 -10.64
CA ARG A 121 -13.28 -18.10 -9.85
C ARG A 121 -12.04 -17.71 -10.64
N GLU A 122 -11.87 -18.26 -11.84
CA GLU A 122 -10.77 -17.94 -12.75
C GLU A 122 -10.73 -16.44 -13.09
N GLY A 123 -11.90 -15.84 -13.35
CA GLY A 123 -12.01 -14.39 -13.62
C GLY A 123 -11.67 -13.52 -12.41
N LEU A 124 -11.97 -13.98 -11.20
CA LEU A 124 -11.52 -13.31 -9.97
C LEU A 124 -10.00 -13.42 -9.83
N ASP A 125 -9.42 -14.60 -10.03
CA ASP A 125 -7.98 -14.82 -9.87
C ASP A 125 -7.17 -14.00 -10.88
N ASP A 126 -7.58 -13.95 -12.14
CA ASP A 126 -6.99 -13.11 -13.18
C ASP A 126 -7.07 -11.61 -12.84
N PHE A 127 -8.21 -11.17 -12.31
CA PHE A 127 -8.40 -9.80 -11.86
C PHE A 127 -7.44 -9.47 -10.72
N LEU A 128 -7.41 -10.30 -9.67
CA LEU A 128 -6.53 -10.07 -8.51
C LEU A 128 -5.05 -10.07 -8.94
N ALA A 129 -4.63 -11.00 -9.80
CA ALA A 129 -3.28 -11.06 -10.32
C ALA A 129 -2.90 -9.83 -11.16
N SER A 130 -3.81 -9.36 -12.03
CA SER A 130 -3.57 -8.20 -12.90
C SER A 130 -3.32 -6.91 -12.12
N PHE A 131 -3.95 -6.76 -10.95
CA PHE A 131 -3.76 -5.60 -10.06
C PHE A 131 -2.78 -5.88 -8.91
N ASN A 132 -2.08 -7.02 -8.93
CA ASN A 132 -1.15 -7.47 -7.90
C ASN A 132 -1.77 -7.46 -6.48
N PHE A 133 -3.04 -7.84 -6.40
CA PHE A 133 -3.71 -8.12 -5.14
C PHE A 133 -3.34 -9.50 -4.63
N MET A 134 -3.44 -9.67 -3.31
CA MET A 134 -3.26 -10.96 -2.68
C MET A 134 -4.37 -11.91 -3.18
N PRO A 135 -4.04 -13.18 -3.52
CA PRO A 135 -5.00 -14.17 -3.96
C PRO A 135 -6.17 -14.32 -2.99
N TYR A 136 -7.31 -14.75 -3.50
CA TYR A 136 -8.43 -15.16 -2.67
C TYR A 136 -8.29 -16.65 -2.38
N GLU A 137 -8.01 -17.00 -1.13
CA GLU A 137 -7.90 -18.39 -0.65
C GLU A 137 -9.11 -18.69 0.23
N THR A 138 -10.05 -19.49 -0.28
CA THR A 138 -11.23 -19.91 0.49
C THR A 138 -11.06 -21.33 0.94
N ARG A 139 -10.96 -21.55 2.25
CA ARG A 139 -11.07 -22.88 2.83
C ARG A 139 -12.54 -23.25 2.92
N VAL A 140 -13.04 -24.00 1.95
CA VAL A 140 -14.38 -24.57 1.99
C VAL A 140 -14.31 -25.94 2.66
N ARG A 141 -14.93 -26.08 3.83
CA ARG A 141 -15.13 -27.38 4.48
C ARG A 141 -16.45 -27.97 3.98
N VAL A 142 -16.37 -29.06 3.22
CA VAL A 142 -17.55 -29.81 2.78
C VAL A 142 -17.76 -30.98 3.74
N GLU A 143 -18.97 -31.10 4.29
CA GLU A 143 -19.42 -32.24 5.07
C GLU A 143 -20.56 -32.93 4.33
N TYR A 144 -20.45 -34.23 4.10
CA TYR A 144 -21.48 -35.03 3.45
C TYR A 144 -21.50 -36.44 4.04
N THR A 145 -22.65 -37.11 3.92
CA THR A 145 -22.83 -38.50 4.34
C THR A 145 -23.31 -39.32 3.14
N ILE A 146 -22.56 -40.34 2.77
CA ILE A 146 -22.97 -41.31 1.74
C ILE A 146 -23.43 -42.57 2.47
N THR A 147 -24.68 -42.98 2.24
CA THR A 147 -25.21 -44.27 2.70
C THR A 147 -25.50 -45.16 1.49
N GLY A 148 -24.99 -46.39 1.53
CA GLY A 148 -25.20 -47.36 0.48
C GLY A 148 -24.99 -48.78 1.00
N SER A 149 -25.54 -49.75 0.30
CA SER A 149 -25.37 -51.18 0.59
C SER A 149 -24.98 -51.90 -0.69
N TYR A 150 -24.03 -52.81 -0.62
CA TYR A 150 -23.63 -53.65 -1.75
C TYR A 150 -23.32 -55.05 -1.24
N GLU A 151 -23.47 -56.03 -2.11
CA GLU A 151 -23.27 -57.44 -1.83
C GLU A 151 -21.98 -57.89 -2.51
N VAL A 152 -21.10 -58.56 -1.77
CA VAL A 152 -19.84 -59.13 -2.29
C VAL A 152 -19.81 -60.62 -2.03
N ASP A 153 -19.31 -61.39 -2.99
CA ASP A 153 -19.07 -62.82 -2.81
C ASP A 153 -17.89 -62.99 -1.83
N PRO A 154 -18.10 -63.54 -0.62
CA PRO A 154 -17.09 -63.44 0.43
C PRO A 154 -16.00 -64.51 0.28
N SER A 155 -14.74 -64.09 0.41
CA SER A 155 -13.65 -64.95 0.90
C SER A 155 -13.50 -64.90 2.43
N GLY A 156 -14.34 -64.12 3.13
CA GLY A 156 -14.41 -63.99 4.60
C GLY A 156 -14.79 -62.57 5.06
N GLU A 157 -15.36 -62.45 6.27
CA GLU A 157 -15.82 -61.18 6.86
C GLU A 157 -14.72 -60.12 6.99
N ALA A 158 -13.54 -60.51 7.47
CA ALA A 158 -12.40 -59.60 7.62
C ALA A 158 -11.89 -59.07 6.27
N ALA A 159 -11.97 -59.87 5.20
CA ALA A 159 -11.58 -59.45 3.86
C ALA A 159 -12.59 -58.46 3.26
N ALA A 160 -13.89 -58.68 3.50
CA ALA A 160 -14.94 -57.78 3.07
C ALA A 160 -14.85 -56.40 3.77
N GLU A 161 -14.49 -56.37 5.05
CA GLU A 161 -14.25 -55.13 5.80
C GLU A 161 -13.03 -54.36 5.29
N GLU A 162 -11.91 -55.05 5.04
CA GLU A 162 -10.69 -54.41 4.48
C GLU A 162 -10.96 -53.84 3.09
N ASP A 163 -11.65 -54.58 2.22
CA ASP A 163 -12.02 -54.11 0.90
C ASP A 163 -13.01 -52.93 0.95
N ALA A 164 -13.98 -52.95 1.88
CA ALA A 164 -14.92 -51.85 2.08
C ALA A 164 -14.18 -50.55 2.44
N VAL A 165 -13.28 -50.59 3.42
CA VAL A 165 -12.50 -49.42 3.85
C VAL A 165 -11.59 -48.91 2.74
N LYS A 166 -11.05 -49.82 1.91
CA LYS A 166 -10.12 -49.48 0.85
C LYS A 166 -10.79 -48.91 -0.40
N TYR A 167 -11.96 -49.41 -0.78
CA TYR A 167 -12.58 -49.10 -2.07
C TYR A 167 -13.86 -48.26 -1.98
N LEU A 168 -14.49 -48.10 -0.82
CA LEU A 168 -15.63 -47.19 -0.63
C LEU A 168 -15.23 -45.75 -0.28
N GLN A 169 -13.96 -45.41 -0.52
CA GLN A 169 -13.51 -44.04 -0.30
C GLN A 169 -14.21 -43.14 -1.32
N PRO A 170 -14.70 -41.96 -0.90
CA PRO A 170 -15.24 -40.99 -1.83
C PRO A 170 -14.20 -40.60 -2.87
N ASP A 171 -14.59 -40.54 -4.14
CA ASP A 171 -13.72 -39.99 -5.18
C ASP A 171 -13.69 -38.46 -5.06
N LEU A 172 -12.55 -37.94 -4.60
CA LEU A 172 -12.31 -36.52 -4.40
C LEU A 172 -11.56 -35.88 -5.59
N SER A 173 -11.28 -36.64 -6.66
CA SER A 173 -10.46 -36.17 -7.79
C SER A 173 -11.06 -35.00 -8.59
N GLY A 174 -12.36 -34.74 -8.43
CA GLY A 174 -13.07 -33.61 -9.04
C GLY A 174 -13.19 -32.38 -8.16
N LEU A 175 -12.57 -32.36 -6.97
CA LEU A 175 -12.58 -31.22 -6.06
C LEU A 175 -11.20 -30.56 -6.03
N ASP A 176 -11.15 -29.25 -6.27
CA ASP A 176 -9.91 -28.46 -6.19
C ASP A 176 -9.48 -28.26 -4.73
N ASP A 177 -8.17 -28.30 -4.47
CA ASP A 177 -7.52 -27.99 -3.18
C ASP A 177 -8.01 -28.77 -1.95
N VAL A 178 -8.39 -30.05 -2.12
CA VAL A 178 -8.68 -30.93 -0.99
C VAL A 178 -7.39 -31.43 -0.35
N ASP A 179 -7.14 -31.02 0.91
CA ASP A 179 -6.04 -31.54 1.71
C ASP A 179 -6.27 -33.02 2.05
N SER A 180 -5.37 -33.88 1.59
CA SER A 180 -5.39 -35.33 1.80
C SER A 180 -5.38 -35.74 3.27
N GLU A 181 -4.99 -34.86 4.19
CA GLU A 181 -4.98 -35.14 5.64
C GLU A 181 -6.31 -34.81 6.35
N THR A 182 -7.32 -34.25 5.64
CA THR A 182 -8.58 -33.80 6.25
C THR A 182 -9.78 -34.71 6.02
N SER A 183 -9.64 -35.77 5.22
CA SER A 183 -10.71 -36.76 4.99
C SER A 183 -10.82 -37.71 6.18
N THR A 184 -11.87 -37.53 7.00
CA THR A 184 -12.29 -38.51 8.01
C THR A 184 -13.58 -39.16 7.51
N TYR A 185 -13.61 -40.50 7.42
CA TYR A 185 -14.82 -41.25 7.07
C TYR A 185 -15.01 -42.43 8.03
N GLU A 186 -16.26 -42.74 8.32
CA GLU A 186 -16.66 -43.83 9.21
C GLU A 186 -17.51 -44.83 8.40
N VAL A 187 -17.06 -46.08 8.32
CA VAL A 187 -17.83 -47.18 7.74
C VAL A 187 -18.51 -47.90 8.91
N SER A 188 -19.83 -47.99 8.89
CA SER A 188 -20.60 -48.69 9.93
C SER A 188 -21.72 -49.53 9.30
N GLY A 189 -22.11 -50.62 9.98
CA GLY A 189 -23.20 -51.48 9.53
C GLY A 189 -22.81 -52.57 8.51
N ILE A 190 -21.61 -53.13 8.60
CA ILE A 190 -21.21 -54.29 7.80
C ILE A 190 -22.01 -55.51 8.27
N CYS A 191 -22.80 -56.10 7.36
CA CYS A 191 -23.51 -57.36 7.60
C CYS A 191 -23.08 -58.36 6.53
N VAL A 192 -22.45 -59.46 6.97
CA VAL A 192 -22.16 -60.59 6.09
C VAL A 192 -23.33 -61.57 6.20
N SER A 193 -24.06 -61.73 5.10
CA SER A 193 -25.07 -62.79 4.97
C SER A 193 -24.39 -64.04 4.42
N GLU A 194 -24.50 -65.17 5.13
CA GLU A 194 -24.22 -66.48 4.54
C GLU A 194 -25.39 -66.85 3.61
N VAL A 195 -25.08 -67.25 2.37
CA VAL A 195 -26.04 -67.87 1.44
C VAL A 195 -26.07 -69.37 1.67
#